data_AF-A0A7C1V9C1-F1
#
_entry.id   AF-A0A7C1V9C1-F1
#
_cell.length_a   1.000
_cell.length_b   1.000
_cell.length_c   1.000
_cell.angle_alpha   90.00
_cell.angle_beta   90.00
_cell.angle_gamma   90.00
#
_symmetry.space_group_name_H-M   'P 1'
#
loop_
_entity.id
_entity.type
_entity.pdbx_description
1 polymer ?
#
loop_
_entity_poly.entity_id
_entity_poly.type
_entity_poly.pdbx_seq_one_letter_code
_entity_poly.pdbx_strand_id
1 'polypeptide(L)'
;MHYYCPRCGNKRIIEYPKSFDCPKCIDNEGFPLEFDKEDLNTIDEKSEIMSVREKLAFLKPFEDDLKDPEKLNRLLKSIDDDLDKVGH
;
A
#
# COMPACT_ATOMS: atom_id res chain seq x y z
N MET A 1 8.95 -10.62 15.28
CA MET A 1 9.39 -9.95 14.04
C MET A 1 9.51 -8.47 14.36
N HIS A 2 10.63 -7.81 14.05
CA HIS A 2 10.76 -6.36 14.24
C HIS A 2 10.53 -5.68 12.89
N TYR A 3 9.44 -4.92 12.78
CA TYR A 3 9.16 -4.15 11.58
C TYR A 3 10.10 -2.94 11.48
N TYR A 4 10.37 -2.52 10.25
CA TYR A 4 11.13 -1.31 9.94
C TYR A 4 10.45 -0.61 8.76
N CYS A 5 10.64 0.70 8.66
CA CYS A 5 10.05 1.45 7.56
C CYS A 5 10.63 0.97 6.21
N PRO A 6 9.79 0.54 5.25
CA PRO A 6 10.27 0.07 3.94
C PRO A 6 10.90 1.18 3.10
N ARG A 7 10.53 2.46 3.34
CA ARG A 7 11.04 3.61 2.59
C ARG A 7 12.43 4.07 3.03
N CYS A 8 12.70 4.08 4.33
CA CYS A 8 13.94 4.67 4.87
C CYS A 8 14.74 3.75 5.80
N GLY A 9 14.29 2.50 6.01
CA GLY A 9 14.95 1.52 6.87
C GLY A 9 14.90 1.86 8.37
N ASN A 10 14.15 2.89 8.78
CA ASN A 10 14.09 3.32 10.16
C ASN A 10 13.42 2.25 11.05
N LYS A 11 14.10 1.86 12.12
CA LYS A 11 13.60 0.88 13.12
C LYS A 11 12.80 1.53 14.24
N ARG A 12 12.89 2.86 14.40
CA ARG A 12 12.09 3.61 15.39
C ARG A 12 10.74 3.92 14.77
N ILE A 13 9.81 3.00 14.92
CA ILE A 13 8.43 3.08 14.42
C ILE A 13 7.45 3.19 15.59
N ILE A 14 6.28 3.73 15.33
CA ILE A 14 5.15 3.75 16.28
C ILE A 14 4.24 2.61 15.89
N GLU A 15 4.20 1.54 16.69
CA GLU A 15 3.45 0.34 16.35
C GLU A 15 1.99 0.39 16.79
N TYR A 16 1.10 -0.06 15.91
CA TYR A 16 -0.30 -0.36 16.19
C TYR A 16 -0.59 -1.85 15.99
N PRO A 17 -1.79 -2.37 16.33
CA PRO A 17 -2.08 -3.79 16.18
C PRO A 17 -1.91 -4.32 14.75
N LYS A 18 -2.31 -3.54 13.74
CA LYS A 18 -2.28 -3.95 12.32
C LYS A 18 -1.28 -3.18 11.45
N SER A 19 -0.89 -1.99 11.88
CA SER A 19 -0.04 -1.08 11.11
C SER A 19 1.07 -0.49 11.97
N PHE A 20 1.91 0.36 11.39
CA PHE A 20 2.84 1.22 12.13
C PHE A 20 3.11 2.51 11.36
N ASP A 21 3.46 3.57 12.09
CA ASP A 21 3.93 4.81 11.50
C ASP A 21 5.45 4.87 11.48
N CYS A 22 6.00 5.40 10.38
CA CYS A 22 7.37 5.86 10.33
C CYS A 22 7.44 7.37 10.64
N PRO A 23 7.93 7.78 11.83
CA PRO A 23 8.01 9.20 12.19
C PRO A 23 9.05 10.00 11.38
N LYS A 24 9.88 9.33 10.56
CA LYS A 24 10.85 9.99 9.68
C LYS A 24 10.31 10.25 8.28
N CYS A 25 9.40 9.43 7.80
CA CYS A 25 8.83 9.59 6.47
C CYS A 25 7.53 10.37 6.62
N ILE A 26 7.42 11.47 5.91
CA ILE A 26 6.20 12.27 5.85
C ILE A 26 5.69 12.31 4.42
N ASP A 27 4.38 12.32 4.26
CA ASP A 27 3.74 12.61 2.98
C ASP A 27 3.74 14.11 2.67
N ASN A 28 3.22 14.46 1.49
CA ASN A 28 3.13 15.84 1.02
C ASN A 28 2.19 16.74 1.86
N GLU A 29 1.37 16.15 2.73
CA GLU A 29 0.49 16.86 3.64
C GLU A 29 1.10 16.98 5.06
N GLY A 30 2.31 16.46 5.26
CA GLY A 30 3.06 16.54 6.52
C GLY A 30 2.71 15.46 7.53
N PHE A 31 1.99 14.41 7.14
CA PHE A 31 1.65 13.29 8.03
C PHE A 31 2.68 12.16 7.90
N PRO A 32 3.00 11.46 9.02
CA PRO A 32 3.84 10.27 8.96
C PRO A 32 3.28 9.21 8.01
N LEU A 33 4.16 8.50 7.31
CA LEU A 33 3.74 7.36 6.50
C LEU A 33 3.38 6.16 7.39
N GLU A 34 2.14 5.71 7.24
CA GLU A 34 1.59 4.50 7.86
C GLU A 34 1.70 3.30 6.89
N PHE A 35 2.12 2.14 7.40
CA PHE A 35 2.22 0.90 6.63
C PHE A 35 1.50 -0.26 7.31
N ASP A 36 0.82 -1.09 6.52
CA ASP A 36 0.19 -2.33 6.99
C ASP A 36 1.25 -3.40 7.26
N LYS A 37 1.21 -4.01 8.45
CA LYS A 37 2.14 -5.09 8.83
C LYS A 37 1.98 -6.32 7.94
N GLU A 38 0.78 -6.55 7.42
CA GLU A 38 0.49 -7.66 6.51
C GLU A 38 1.29 -7.56 5.21
N ASP A 39 1.30 -6.39 4.56
CA ASP A 39 2.11 -6.14 3.36
C ASP A 39 3.60 -6.42 3.60
N LEU A 40 4.12 -6.04 4.76
CA LEU A 40 5.52 -6.30 5.10
C LEU A 40 5.83 -7.80 5.23
N ASN A 41 4.82 -8.64 5.46
CA ASN A 41 4.94 -10.08 5.55
C ASN A 41 4.66 -10.79 4.22
N THR A 42 3.87 -10.17 3.32
CA THR A 42 3.41 -10.79 2.06
C THR A 42 4.13 -10.29 0.82
N ILE A 43 4.64 -9.06 0.83
CA ILE A 43 5.35 -8.44 -0.30
C ILE A 43 6.86 -8.55 -0.05
N ASP A 44 7.55 -9.25 -0.94
CA ASP A 44 9.00 -9.45 -0.84
C ASP A 44 9.78 -8.16 -1.12
N GLU A 45 9.46 -7.50 -2.23
CA GLU A 45 10.11 -6.26 -2.65
C GLU A 45 9.61 -5.08 -1.81
N LYS A 46 10.40 -4.68 -0.81
CA LYS A 46 9.99 -3.64 0.14
C LYS A 46 9.78 -2.28 -0.52
N SER A 47 10.43 -2.02 -1.66
CA SER A 47 10.23 -0.79 -2.40
C SER A 47 8.83 -0.68 -3.05
N GLU A 48 8.14 -1.80 -3.25
CA GLU A 48 6.77 -1.83 -3.79
C GLU A 48 5.68 -1.60 -2.73
N ILE A 49 6.02 -1.72 -1.44
CA ILE A 49 5.05 -1.54 -0.35
C ILE A 49 4.58 -0.08 -0.31
N MET A 50 3.29 0.13 -0.56
CA MET A 50 2.62 1.43 -0.47
C MET A 50 2.17 1.72 0.96
N SER A 51 2.29 2.97 1.38
CA SER A 51 1.64 3.45 2.61
C SER A 51 0.12 3.39 2.48
N VAL A 52 -0.58 3.33 3.61
CA VAL A 52 -2.05 3.26 3.67
C VAL A 52 -2.68 4.41 2.88
N ARG A 53 -2.15 5.63 3.00
CA ARG A 53 -2.68 6.80 2.29
C ARG A 53 -2.40 6.74 0.78
N GLU A 54 -1.25 6.23 0.36
CA GLU A 54 -0.95 6.00 -1.06
C GLU A 54 -1.93 4.99 -1.66
N LYS A 55 -2.22 3.88 -0.96
CA LYS A 55 -3.23 2.90 -1.41
C LYS A 55 -4.60 3.54 -1.57
N LEU A 56 -5.05 4.33 -0.58
CA LEU A 56 -6.33 5.04 -0.64
C LEU A 56 -6.38 6.04 -1.80
N ALA A 57 -5.30 6.78 -2.03
CA ALA A 57 -5.20 7.71 -3.14
C ALA A 57 -5.26 7.01 -4.51
N PHE A 58 -4.62 5.84 -4.63
CA PHE A 58 -4.66 5.01 -5.83
C PHE A 58 -6.06 4.46 -6.11
N LEU A 59 -6.81 4.08 -5.07
CA LEU A 59 -8.16 3.55 -5.19
C LEU A 59 -9.23 4.63 -5.41
N LYS A 60 -8.94 5.89 -5.06
CA LYS A 60 -9.91 7.01 -5.13
C LYS A 60 -10.57 7.20 -6.50
N PRO A 61 -9.87 7.09 -7.66
CA PRO A 61 -10.50 7.18 -8.97
C PRO A 61 -11.52 6.07 -9.24
N PHE A 62 -11.40 4.94 -8.53
CA PHE A 62 -12.23 3.75 -8.67
C PHE A 62 -13.28 3.62 -7.57
N GLU A 63 -13.47 4.64 -6.72
CA GLU A 63 -14.35 4.55 -5.55
C GLU A 63 -15.79 4.15 -5.92
N ASP A 64 -16.30 4.64 -7.05
CA ASP A 64 -17.62 4.26 -7.58
C ASP A 64 -17.63 2.83 -8.12
N ASP A 65 -16.54 2.37 -8.75
CA ASP A 65 -16.39 1.00 -9.23
C ASP A 65 -16.28 0.00 -8.07
N LEU A 66 -15.67 0.39 -6.96
CA LEU A 66 -15.57 -0.44 -5.74
C LEU A 66 -16.93 -0.68 -5.07
N LYS A 67 -17.89 0.24 -5.26
CA LYS A 67 -19.26 0.13 -4.70
C LYS A 67 -20.17 -0.74 -5.57
N ASP A 68 -19.79 -1.00 -6.81
CA ASP A 68 -20.56 -1.77 -7.78
C ASP A 68 -19.85 -3.11 -8.09
N PRO A 69 -20.42 -4.26 -7.71
CA PRO A 69 -19.75 -5.55 -7.88
C PRO A 69 -19.48 -5.92 -9.34
N GLU A 70 -20.26 -5.43 -10.32
CA GLU A 70 -19.97 -5.68 -11.73
C GLU A 70 -18.77 -4.86 -12.22
N LYS A 71 -18.67 -3.61 -11.77
CA LYS A 71 -17.55 -2.73 -12.12
C LYS A 71 -16.26 -3.15 -11.42
N LEU A 72 -16.33 -3.55 -10.15
CA LEU A 72 -15.21 -4.14 -9.41
C LEU A 72 -14.63 -5.34 -10.16
N ASN A 73 -15.47 -6.26 -10.62
CA ASN A 73 -15.01 -7.42 -11.38
C ASN A 73 -14.32 -7.05 -12.70
N ARG A 74 -14.73 -5.95 -13.36
CA ARG A 74 -14.04 -5.45 -14.56
C ARG A 74 -12.69 -4.83 -14.23
N LEU A 75 -12.62 -4.06 -13.14
CA LEU A 75 -11.38 -3.46 -12.65
C LEU A 75 -10.33 -4.52 -12.32
N LEU A 76 -10.72 -5.56 -11.57
CA LEU A 76 -9.82 -6.67 -11.22
C LEU A 76 -9.26 -7.36 -12.46
N LYS A 77 -10.11 -7.65 -13.44
CA LYS A 77 -9.67 -8.24 -14.72
C LYS A 77 -8.66 -7.35 -15.46
N SER A 78 -8.90 -6.03 -15.50
CA SER A 78 -7.96 -5.12 -16.17
C SER A 78 -6.61 -5.05 -15.49
N ILE A 79 -6.55 -5.21 -14.16
CA ILE A 79 -5.30 -5.23 -13.40
C ILE A 79 -4.53 -6.53 -13.69
N ASP A 80 -5.21 -7.68 -13.67
CA ASP A 80 -4.60 -8.97 -14.02
C ASP A 80 -4.02 -8.95 -15.45
N ASP A 81 -4.78 -8.44 -16.42
CA ASP A 81 -4.33 -8.30 -17.82
C ASP A 81 -3.09 -7.40 -17.97
N ASP A 82 -2.91 -6.40 -17.11
CA ASP A 82 -1.74 -5.52 -17.15
C ASP A 82 -0.52 -6.13 -16.45
N LEU A 83 -0.71 -6.92 -15.38
CA LEU A 83 0.37 -7.67 -14.73
C LEU A 83 0.96 -8.74 -15.66
N ASP A 84 0.13 -9.44 -16.44
CA ASP A 84 0.59 -10.44 -17.41
C ASP A 84 1.44 -9.84 -18.55
N LYS A 85 1.25 -8.56 -18.89
CA LYS A 85 2.00 -7.89 -19.97
C LYS A 85 3.42 -7.45 -19.56
N VAL A 86 3.73 -7.37 -18.27
CA VAL A 86 5.05 -6.95 -17.78
C VAL A 86 6.03 -8.14 -17.67
N GLY A 87 5.55 -9.38 -17.88
CA GLY A 87 6.29 -10.63 -17.72
C GLY A 87 6.96 -11.21 -18.99
N HIS A 88 7.16 -10.44 -20.06
CA HIS A 88 7.84 -10.89 -21.30
C HIS A 88 9.02 -10.01 -21.71
#